data_AF-A0AAD6PTI3-F1
#
_entry.id   AF-A0AAD6PTI3-F1
#
_cell.length_a   1.000
_cell.length_b   1.000
_cell.length_c   1.000
_cell.angle_alpha   90.00
_cell.angle_beta   90.00
_cell.angle_gamma   90.00
#
_symmetry.space_group_name_H-M   'P 1'
#
loop_
_entity.id
_entity.type
_entity.pdbx_description
1 polymer ?
#
loop_
_entity_poly.entity_id
_entity_poly.type
_entity_poly.pdbx_seq_one_letter_code
_entity_poly.pdbx_strand_id
1 'polypeptide(L)'
;MERLVNDLKNSAEYTEEQLEIIGGKTHVLLQRSNQIQDSLSSIDIQVENVAQTTKDAKDHMDVLSKHSEAVYKHSKEIAHSQSELQEGQAKMNENLKEGMSMLHDAYTNLGQEVDNVRNEAVEIEKQIGRVGDTMSSKMETLQNTADDIENMAGKSLDKQKQLLDGQSNALKGLQLLTQFQSEALEESRSTLQHFAEYGHKQQEELLQQQEQLQKVHGHLVENSNSILAAQEAFESKQASMFIALEKLFALQNAMLLESRIIKAFILYTASIFIVYMFTSTKQTYTIRARLYVGLVATFLVEVATLRLTTNSIERQTWLINVFRLLYGILASIQFLHAIFTYRDYEVLNHHLILNLMDKINVMQKTRELSWETDSDVDWSSWIQTELAEGGDNLEDPDFMVPEEVAENSITASMTRKYDLRCRQRR
;
A
#
# COMPACT_ATOMS: atom_id res chain seq x y z
N MET A 1 204.94 79.29 -159.81
CA MET A 1 203.77 80.14 -159.46
C MET A 1 202.42 79.43 -159.67
N GLU A 2 202.37 78.12 -159.98
CA GLU A 2 201.09 77.38 -160.12
C GLU A 2 200.73 76.49 -158.92
N ARG A 3 201.69 76.13 -158.05
CA ARG A 3 201.46 75.21 -156.93
C ARG A 3 200.73 75.84 -155.73
N LEU A 4 200.89 77.15 -155.52
CA LEU A 4 200.31 77.86 -154.36
C LEU A 4 198.82 78.21 -154.55
N VAL A 5 198.40 78.43 -155.80
CA VAL A 5 197.02 78.79 -156.14
C VAL A 5 196.09 77.57 -156.02
N ASN A 6 196.60 76.37 -156.30
CA ASN A 6 195.83 75.14 -156.20
C ASN A 6 195.58 74.71 -154.74
N ASP A 7 196.55 74.93 -153.85
CA ASP A 7 196.41 74.64 -152.41
C ASP A 7 195.43 75.62 -151.73
N LEU A 8 195.40 76.90 -152.16
CA LEU A 8 194.45 77.88 -151.63
C LEU A 8 192.99 77.56 -152.01
N LYS A 9 192.77 77.09 -153.24
CA LYS A 9 191.43 76.74 -153.73
C LYS A 9 190.87 75.52 -153.00
N ASN A 10 191.67 74.47 -152.85
CA ASN A 10 191.25 73.26 -152.15
C ASN A 10 190.99 73.53 -150.65
N SER A 11 191.76 74.43 -150.02
CA SER A 11 191.51 74.81 -148.62
C SER A 11 190.24 75.64 -148.46
N ALA A 12 189.92 76.54 -149.40
CA ALA A 12 188.69 77.34 -149.37
C ALA A 12 187.46 76.43 -149.51
N GLU A 13 187.47 75.49 -150.46
CA GLU A 13 186.40 74.49 -150.63
C GLU A 13 186.23 73.61 -149.37
N TYR A 14 187.33 73.19 -148.72
CA TYR A 14 187.27 72.45 -147.46
C TYR A 14 186.68 73.28 -146.30
N THR A 15 186.95 74.59 -146.26
CA THR A 15 186.45 75.46 -145.19
C THR A 15 184.95 75.75 -145.36
N GLU A 16 184.49 75.86 -146.61
CA GLU A 16 183.09 76.01 -146.97
C GLU A 16 182.29 74.75 -146.62
N GLU A 17 182.82 73.57 -146.92
CA GLU A 17 182.23 72.29 -146.54
C GLU A 17 182.13 72.14 -145.01
N GLN A 18 183.14 72.57 -144.24
CA GLN A 18 183.07 72.58 -142.77
C GLN A 18 182.03 73.57 -142.24
N LEU A 19 181.89 74.75 -142.86
CA LEU A 19 180.87 75.73 -142.49
C LEU A 19 179.45 75.22 -142.76
N GLU A 20 179.25 74.51 -143.86
CA GLU A 20 177.96 73.87 -144.19
C GLU A 20 177.62 72.74 -143.21
N ILE A 21 178.60 71.91 -142.82
CA ILE A 21 178.45 70.88 -141.78
C ILE A 21 178.13 71.52 -140.41
N ILE A 22 178.74 72.65 -140.07
CA ILE A 22 178.46 73.38 -138.82
C ILE A 22 177.07 74.01 -138.87
N GLY A 23 176.65 74.58 -140.00
CA GLY A 23 175.29 75.10 -140.20
C GLY A 23 174.24 74.01 -140.03
N GLY A 24 174.46 72.84 -140.64
CA GLY A 24 173.61 71.65 -140.48
C GLY A 24 173.53 71.16 -139.04
N LYS A 25 174.66 71.05 -138.33
CA LYS A 25 174.69 70.66 -136.91
C LYS A 25 174.01 71.66 -135.99
N THR A 26 174.14 72.96 -136.26
CA THR A 26 173.51 74.02 -135.46
C THR A 26 171.98 73.97 -135.60
N HIS A 27 171.47 73.70 -136.81
CA HIS A 27 170.03 73.55 -137.03
C HIS A 27 169.47 72.31 -136.30
N VAL A 28 170.19 71.18 -136.34
CA VAL A 28 169.82 69.97 -135.57
C VAL A 28 169.86 70.23 -134.06
N LEU A 29 170.82 71.01 -133.56
CA LEU A 29 170.89 71.40 -132.14
C LEU A 29 169.72 72.30 -131.74
N LEU A 30 169.35 73.29 -132.55
CA LEU A 30 168.17 74.14 -132.33
C LEU A 30 166.88 73.31 -132.33
N GLN A 31 166.73 72.39 -133.27
CA GLN A 31 165.59 71.48 -133.33
C GLN A 31 165.51 70.60 -132.07
N ARG A 32 166.63 70.03 -131.62
CA ARG A 32 166.70 69.24 -130.38
C ARG A 32 166.43 70.09 -129.14
N SER A 33 166.91 71.33 -129.10
CA SER A 33 166.64 72.26 -128.00
C SER A 33 165.15 72.58 -127.90
N ASN A 34 164.48 72.83 -129.03
CA ASN A 34 163.03 73.03 -129.05
C ASN A 34 162.28 71.77 -128.61
N GLN A 35 162.70 70.58 -129.05
CA GLN A 35 162.11 69.31 -128.57
C GLN A 35 162.30 69.08 -127.07
N ILE A 36 163.44 69.50 -126.50
CA ILE A 36 163.68 69.44 -125.05
C ILE A 36 162.78 70.44 -124.32
N GLN A 37 162.63 71.66 -124.84
CA GLN A 37 161.72 72.66 -124.27
C GLN A 37 160.26 72.16 -124.28
N ASP A 38 159.80 71.58 -125.39
CA ASP A 38 158.47 71.00 -125.51
C ASP A 38 158.30 69.79 -124.57
N SER A 39 159.34 68.96 -124.42
CA SER A 39 159.33 67.85 -123.46
C SER A 39 159.28 68.33 -122.01
N LEU A 40 160.03 69.39 -121.67
CA LEU A 40 159.99 70.00 -120.35
C LEU A 40 158.62 70.59 -120.04
N SER A 41 158.01 71.29 -121.00
CA SER A 41 156.63 71.79 -120.90
C SER A 41 155.63 70.65 -120.70
N SER A 42 155.76 69.56 -121.46
CA SER A 42 154.91 68.37 -121.30
C SER A 42 155.11 67.67 -119.96
N ILE A 43 156.33 67.65 -119.41
CA ILE A 43 156.61 67.08 -118.09
C ILE A 43 156.00 67.97 -117.00
N ASP A 44 156.10 69.28 -117.13
CA ASP A 44 155.54 70.23 -116.17
C ASP A 44 154.01 70.05 -116.06
N ILE A 45 153.33 69.94 -117.21
CA ILE A 45 151.89 69.63 -117.27
C ILE A 45 151.56 68.27 -116.61
N GLN A 46 152.41 67.24 -116.82
CA GLN A 46 152.20 65.94 -116.15
C GLN A 46 152.41 66.01 -114.65
N VAL A 47 153.42 66.75 -114.17
CA VAL A 47 153.68 66.95 -112.75
C VAL A 47 152.52 67.69 -112.09
N GLU A 48 151.96 68.72 -112.74
CA GLU A 48 150.79 69.44 -112.26
C GLU A 48 149.55 68.54 -112.19
N ASN A 49 149.30 67.72 -113.23
CA ASN A 49 148.21 66.74 -113.23
C ASN A 49 148.35 65.67 -112.14
N VAL A 50 149.57 65.17 -111.90
CA VAL A 50 149.84 64.20 -110.82
C VAL A 50 149.65 64.84 -109.45
N ALA A 51 150.11 66.08 -109.26
CA ALA A 51 149.89 66.83 -108.03
C ALA A 51 148.40 67.04 -107.76
N GLN A 52 147.62 67.41 -108.78
CA GLN A 52 146.18 67.58 -108.67
C GLN A 52 145.47 66.25 -108.38
N THR A 53 145.79 65.18 -109.10
CA THR A 53 145.19 63.85 -108.87
C THR A 53 145.52 63.30 -107.48
N THR A 54 146.75 63.55 -106.98
CA THR A 54 147.15 63.16 -105.62
C THR A 54 146.40 63.95 -104.56
N LYS A 55 146.13 65.23 -104.81
CA LYS A 55 145.30 66.07 -103.94
C LYS A 55 143.86 65.57 -103.90
N ASP A 56 143.27 65.29 -105.06
CA ASP A 56 141.90 64.75 -105.14
C ASP A 56 141.79 63.37 -104.46
N ALA A 57 142.80 62.52 -104.61
CA ALA A 57 142.86 61.23 -103.91
C ALA A 57 142.95 61.39 -102.39
N LYS A 58 143.73 62.37 -101.90
CA LYS A 58 143.80 62.70 -100.48
C LYS A 58 142.46 63.19 -99.95
N ASP A 59 141.79 64.09 -100.67
CA ASP A 59 140.48 64.61 -100.28
C ASP A 59 139.43 63.48 -100.22
N HIS A 60 139.46 62.54 -101.19
CA HIS A 60 138.64 61.33 -101.14
C HIS A 60 138.97 60.41 -99.97
N MET A 61 140.25 60.25 -99.61
CA MET A 61 140.67 59.45 -98.45
C MET A 61 140.20 60.07 -97.12
N ASP A 62 140.23 61.40 -97.00
CA ASP A 62 139.69 62.12 -95.84
C ASP A 62 138.17 61.93 -95.72
N VAL A 63 137.44 62.00 -96.83
CA VAL A 63 135.99 61.71 -96.85
C VAL A 63 135.70 60.25 -96.51
N LEU A 64 136.46 59.31 -97.07
CA LEU A 64 136.30 57.87 -96.81
C LEU A 64 136.59 57.54 -95.34
N SER A 65 137.61 58.17 -94.74
CA SER A 65 137.92 58.01 -93.32
C SER A 65 136.76 58.48 -92.44
N LYS A 66 136.20 59.67 -92.72
CA LYS A 66 135.03 60.19 -91.99
C LYS A 66 133.80 59.28 -92.15
N HIS A 67 133.59 58.73 -93.35
CA HIS A 67 132.48 57.81 -93.60
C HIS A 67 132.66 56.48 -92.85
N SER A 68 133.87 55.93 -92.85
CA SER A 68 134.20 54.70 -92.10
C SER A 68 133.97 54.87 -90.60
N GLU A 69 134.38 56.01 -90.03
CA GLU A 69 134.13 56.34 -88.62
C GLU A 69 132.62 56.43 -88.31
N ALA A 70 131.84 57.07 -89.18
CA ALA A 70 130.39 57.15 -89.05
C ALA A 70 129.72 55.77 -89.14
N VAL A 71 130.14 54.91 -90.07
CA VAL A 71 129.64 53.53 -90.21
C VAL A 71 129.98 52.69 -88.97
N TYR A 72 131.19 52.81 -88.43
CA TYR A 72 131.57 52.13 -87.19
C TYR A 72 130.70 52.58 -86.01
N LYS A 73 130.46 53.90 -85.88
CA LYS A 73 129.59 54.45 -84.84
C LYS A 73 128.15 53.92 -84.97
N HIS A 74 127.59 53.92 -86.18
CA HIS A 74 126.24 53.38 -86.40
C HIS A 74 126.17 51.86 -86.17
N SER A 75 127.19 51.10 -86.55
CA SER A 75 127.24 49.66 -86.25
C SER A 75 127.22 49.40 -84.75
N LYS A 76 127.92 50.22 -83.96
CA LYS A 76 127.88 50.16 -82.49
C LYS A 76 126.49 50.51 -81.93
N GLU A 77 125.84 51.53 -82.47
CA GLU A 77 124.47 51.90 -82.10
C GLU A 77 123.46 50.78 -82.45
N ILE A 78 123.59 50.15 -83.62
CA ILE A 78 122.76 49.01 -84.01
C ILE A 78 122.97 47.83 -83.06
N ALA A 79 124.23 47.51 -82.72
CA ALA A 79 124.53 46.45 -81.77
C ALA A 79 123.91 46.72 -80.38
N HIS A 80 123.94 47.98 -79.93
CA HIS A 80 123.27 48.40 -78.70
C HIS A 80 121.75 48.19 -78.78
N SER A 81 121.10 48.69 -79.83
CA SER A 81 119.65 48.52 -80.03
C SER A 81 119.23 47.05 -80.15
N GLN A 82 120.06 46.19 -80.75
CA GLN A 82 119.79 44.75 -80.80
C GLN A 82 119.89 44.10 -79.42
N SER A 83 120.85 44.52 -78.59
CA SER A 83 120.95 44.06 -77.20
C SER A 83 119.73 44.48 -76.37
N GLU A 84 119.30 45.74 -76.47
CA GLU A 84 118.11 46.24 -75.77
C GLU A 84 116.83 45.52 -76.23
N LEU A 85 116.70 45.25 -77.53
CA LEU A 85 115.57 44.49 -78.06
C LEU A 85 115.55 43.06 -77.51
N GLN A 86 116.70 42.40 -77.44
CA GLN A 86 116.82 41.05 -76.90
C GLN A 86 116.46 41.00 -75.41
N GLU A 87 116.90 41.99 -74.62
CA GLU A 87 116.51 42.13 -73.22
C GLU A 87 115.01 42.40 -73.08
N GLY A 88 114.45 43.30 -73.90
CA GLY A 88 113.02 43.59 -73.95
C GLY A 88 112.17 42.37 -74.31
N GLN A 89 112.62 41.56 -75.26
CA GLN A 89 111.98 40.30 -75.63
C GLN A 89 112.06 39.26 -74.51
N ALA A 90 113.19 39.14 -73.84
CA ALA A 90 113.34 38.25 -72.69
C ALA A 90 112.38 38.63 -71.55
N LYS A 91 112.32 39.92 -71.21
CA LYS A 91 111.39 40.46 -70.21
C LYS A 91 109.92 40.27 -70.61
N MET A 92 109.59 40.48 -71.88
CA MET A 92 108.23 40.25 -72.38
C MET A 92 107.85 38.77 -72.26
N ASN A 93 108.77 37.86 -72.57
CA ASN A 93 108.53 36.42 -72.46
C ASN A 93 108.35 35.97 -71.00
N GLU A 94 109.12 36.54 -70.07
CA GLU A 94 108.97 36.30 -68.63
C GLU A 94 107.60 36.78 -68.14
N ASN A 95 107.20 38.02 -68.47
CA ASN A 95 105.89 38.56 -68.12
C ASN A 95 104.73 37.75 -68.75
N LEU A 96 104.89 37.26 -69.98
CA LEU A 96 103.90 36.40 -70.64
C LEU A 96 103.77 35.07 -69.91
N LYS A 97 104.89 34.46 -69.50
CA LYS A 97 104.89 33.21 -68.74
C LYS A 97 104.26 33.39 -67.37
N GLU A 98 104.58 34.47 -66.67
CA GLU A 98 103.97 34.83 -65.39
C GLU A 98 102.46 35.07 -65.54
N GLY A 99 102.05 35.89 -66.52
CA GLY A 99 100.64 36.14 -66.82
C GLY A 99 99.88 34.88 -67.19
N MET A 100 100.49 33.95 -67.94
CA MET A 100 99.88 32.67 -68.28
C MET A 100 99.73 31.76 -67.06
N SER A 101 100.70 31.78 -66.13
CA SER A 101 100.61 31.06 -64.86
C SER A 101 99.48 31.62 -64.00
N MET A 102 99.42 32.93 -63.83
CA MET A 102 98.34 33.60 -63.08
C MET A 102 96.97 33.31 -63.70
N LEU A 103 96.87 33.30 -65.03
CA LEU A 103 95.63 32.97 -65.74
C LEU A 103 95.24 31.51 -65.51
N HIS A 104 96.19 30.59 -65.53
CA HIS A 104 95.94 29.18 -65.24
C HIS A 104 95.44 28.99 -63.81
N ASP A 105 96.10 29.61 -62.83
CA ASP A 105 95.71 29.54 -61.42
C ASP A 105 94.31 30.16 -61.20
N ALA A 106 94.02 31.28 -61.85
CA ALA A 106 92.70 31.89 -61.81
C ALA A 106 91.63 30.97 -62.43
N TYR A 107 91.95 30.30 -63.54
CA TYR A 107 91.03 29.35 -64.18
C TYR A 107 90.77 28.11 -63.32
N THR A 108 91.80 27.55 -62.67
CA THR A 108 91.64 26.41 -61.77
C THR A 108 90.84 26.78 -60.52
N ASN A 109 91.11 27.95 -59.93
CA ASN A 109 90.35 28.45 -58.79
C ASN A 109 88.89 28.71 -59.16
N LEU A 110 88.63 29.28 -60.35
CA LEU A 110 87.28 29.47 -60.86
C LEU A 110 86.55 28.14 -61.06
N GLY A 111 87.23 27.13 -61.62
CA GLY A 111 86.67 25.79 -61.77
C GLY A 111 86.27 25.18 -60.44
N GLN A 112 87.14 25.29 -59.42
CA GLN A 112 86.85 24.81 -58.07
C GLN A 112 85.68 25.56 -57.42
N GLU A 113 85.61 26.87 -57.59
CA GLU A 113 84.51 27.69 -57.05
C GLU A 113 83.17 27.36 -57.73
N VAL A 114 83.18 27.12 -59.04
CA VAL A 114 81.98 26.68 -59.79
C VAL A 114 81.51 25.30 -59.30
N ASP A 115 82.43 24.37 -59.04
CA ASP A 115 82.08 23.07 -58.46
C ASP A 115 81.52 23.20 -57.04
N ASN A 116 82.07 24.08 -56.21
CA ASN A 116 81.55 24.39 -54.87
C ASN A 116 80.11 24.93 -54.95
N VAL A 117 79.87 25.93 -55.80
CA VAL A 117 78.54 26.53 -56.02
C VAL A 117 77.55 25.47 -56.53
N ARG A 118 77.97 24.58 -57.44
CA ARG A 118 77.13 23.45 -57.89
C ARG A 118 76.74 22.55 -56.72
N ASN A 119 77.70 22.20 -55.86
CA ASN A 119 77.44 21.33 -54.71
C ASN A 119 76.50 22.01 -53.68
N GLU A 120 76.69 23.31 -53.42
CA GLU A 120 75.79 24.08 -52.57
C GLU A 120 74.37 24.15 -53.16
N ALA A 121 74.23 24.34 -54.48
CA ALA A 121 72.93 24.33 -55.14
C ALA A 121 72.20 22.98 -54.99
N VAL A 122 72.93 21.86 -55.11
CA VAL A 122 72.37 20.51 -54.89
C VAL A 122 71.91 20.33 -53.43
N GLU A 123 72.67 20.81 -52.45
CA GLU A 123 72.26 20.71 -51.05
C GLU A 123 71.05 21.62 -50.75
N ILE A 124 70.97 22.81 -51.35
CA ILE A 124 69.79 23.68 -51.28
C ILE A 124 68.56 22.96 -51.85
N GLU A 125 68.66 22.34 -53.02
CA GLU A 125 67.56 21.58 -53.64
C GLU A 125 67.06 20.46 -52.70
N LYS A 126 67.98 19.73 -52.06
CA LYS A 126 67.65 18.68 -51.10
C LYS A 126 66.96 19.22 -49.85
N GLN A 127 67.38 20.38 -49.34
CA GLN A 127 66.71 21.03 -48.21
C GLN A 127 65.31 21.53 -48.59
N ILE A 128 65.15 22.08 -49.79
CA ILE A 128 63.83 22.46 -50.32
C ILE A 128 62.92 21.23 -50.40
N GLY A 129 63.43 20.09 -50.89
CA GLY A 129 62.68 18.82 -50.90
C GLY A 129 62.22 18.40 -49.50
N ARG A 130 63.14 18.39 -48.52
CA ARG A 130 62.79 18.05 -47.11
C ARG A 130 61.75 18.99 -46.50
N VAL A 131 61.87 20.29 -46.76
CA VAL A 131 60.89 21.28 -46.31
C VAL A 131 59.55 21.04 -46.99
N GLY A 132 59.55 20.74 -48.29
CA GLY A 132 58.36 20.35 -49.05
C GLY A 132 57.66 19.13 -48.47
N ASP A 133 58.39 18.04 -48.21
CA ASP A 133 57.85 16.82 -47.61
C ASP A 133 57.29 17.07 -46.21
N THR A 134 58.01 17.84 -45.39
CA THR A 134 57.57 18.21 -44.03
C THR A 134 56.31 19.06 -44.08
N MET A 135 56.25 20.03 -45.00
CA MET A 135 55.09 20.90 -45.19
C MET A 135 53.89 20.09 -45.69
N SER A 136 54.10 19.18 -46.64
CA SER A 136 53.07 18.27 -47.15
C SER A 136 52.47 17.42 -46.01
N SER A 137 53.32 16.78 -45.20
CA SER A 137 52.86 15.98 -44.05
C SER A 137 52.10 16.80 -43.01
N LYS A 138 52.56 18.03 -42.72
CA LYS A 138 51.84 18.94 -41.82
C LYS A 138 50.51 19.40 -42.40
N MET A 139 50.45 19.65 -43.71
CA MET A 139 49.22 20.06 -44.39
C MET A 139 48.19 18.92 -44.39
N GLU A 140 48.63 17.68 -44.64
CA GLU A 140 47.79 16.49 -44.53
C GLU A 140 47.23 16.32 -43.11
N THR A 141 48.07 16.52 -42.09
CA THR A 141 47.63 16.47 -40.68
C THR A 141 46.61 17.57 -40.36
N LEU A 142 46.84 18.79 -40.84
CA LEU A 142 45.91 19.91 -40.67
C LEU A 142 44.58 19.65 -41.36
N GLN A 143 44.61 19.10 -42.57
CA GLN A 143 43.42 18.75 -43.34
C GLN A 143 42.61 17.65 -42.64
N ASN A 144 43.26 16.57 -42.21
CA ASN A 144 42.59 15.52 -41.43
C ASN A 144 41.96 16.06 -40.14
N THR A 145 42.66 16.97 -39.45
CA THR A 145 42.12 17.62 -38.24
C THR A 145 40.93 18.53 -38.56
N ALA A 146 40.96 19.25 -39.68
CA ALA A 146 39.85 20.08 -40.13
C ALA A 146 38.62 19.24 -40.48
N ASP A 147 38.81 18.11 -41.18
CA ASP A 147 37.75 17.17 -41.53
C ASP A 147 37.11 16.55 -40.27
N ASP A 148 37.91 16.20 -39.25
CA ASP A 148 37.42 15.71 -37.95
C ASP A 148 36.57 16.77 -37.23
N ILE A 149 37.01 18.04 -37.25
CA ILE A 149 36.27 19.17 -36.70
C ILE A 149 34.95 19.36 -37.46
N GLU A 150 34.96 19.30 -38.79
CA GLU A 150 33.76 19.40 -39.62
C GLU A 150 32.76 18.29 -39.26
N ASN A 151 33.21 17.05 -39.20
CA ASN A 151 32.37 15.90 -38.86
C ASN A 151 31.79 16.01 -37.43
N MET A 152 32.62 16.41 -36.46
CA MET A 152 32.19 16.56 -35.08
C MET A 152 31.24 17.75 -34.90
N ALA A 153 31.52 18.89 -35.55
CA ALA A 153 30.66 20.06 -35.56
C ALA A 153 29.31 19.74 -36.22
N GLY A 154 29.31 19.06 -37.37
CA GLY A 154 28.10 18.59 -38.04
C GLY A 154 27.24 17.71 -37.14
N LYS A 155 27.83 16.66 -36.54
CA LYS A 155 27.13 15.79 -35.58
C LYS A 155 26.61 16.54 -34.35
N SER A 156 27.38 17.50 -33.83
CA SER A 156 26.96 18.32 -32.69
C SER A 156 25.78 19.21 -33.05
N LEU A 157 25.79 19.81 -34.23
CA LEU A 157 24.73 20.68 -34.73
C LEU A 157 23.44 19.87 -34.99
N ASP A 158 23.54 18.68 -35.56
CA ASP A 158 22.42 17.75 -35.71
C ASP A 158 21.82 17.34 -34.37
N LYS A 159 22.66 17.02 -33.37
CA LYS A 159 22.19 16.71 -32.01
C LYS A 159 21.52 17.90 -31.34
N GLN A 160 22.06 19.11 -31.50
CA GLN A 160 21.43 20.33 -30.97
C GLN A 160 20.07 20.57 -31.62
N LYS A 161 19.94 20.33 -32.94
CA LYS A 161 18.66 20.39 -33.63
C LYS A 161 17.65 19.37 -33.09
N GLN A 162 18.06 18.11 -32.92
CA GLN A 162 17.21 17.08 -32.31
C GLN A 162 16.77 17.45 -30.89
N LEU A 163 17.67 18.04 -30.09
CA LEU A 163 17.34 18.53 -28.74
C LEU A 163 16.30 19.65 -28.79
N LEU A 164 16.45 20.62 -29.69
CA LEU A 164 15.50 21.72 -29.87
C LEU A 164 14.12 21.19 -30.31
N ASP A 165 14.09 20.24 -31.24
CA ASP A 165 12.84 19.59 -31.67
C ASP A 165 12.19 18.83 -30.50
N GLY A 166 12.99 18.11 -29.70
CA GLY A 166 12.52 17.43 -28.48
C GLY A 166 11.96 18.40 -27.44
N GLN A 167 12.64 19.52 -27.19
CA GLN A 167 12.17 20.58 -26.29
C GLN A 167 10.87 21.24 -26.80
N SER A 168 10.78 21.50 -28.11
CA SER A 168 9.56 22.02 -28.74
C SER A 168 8.38 21.07 -28.55
N ASN A 169 8.59 19.77 -28.71
CA ASN A 169 7.57 18.76 -28.46
C ASN A 169 7.19 18.65 -26.97
N ALA A 170 8.17 18.72 -26.06
CA ALA A 170 7.91 18.73 -24.62
C ALA A 170 7.11 19.98 -24.20
N LEU A 171 7.40 21.14 -24.79
CA LEU A 171 6.68 22.38 -24.56
C LEU A 171 5.22 22.27 -25.04
N LYS A 172 4.98 21.71 -26.23
CA LYS A 172 3.62 21.40 -26.72
C LYS A 172 2.90 20.44 -25.76
N GLY A 173 3.59 19.42 -25.27
CA GLY A 173 3.05 18.49 -24.27
C GLY A 173 2.66 19.18 -22.96
N LEU A 174 3.49 20.11 -22.46
CA LEU A 174 3.20 20.93 -21.29
C LEU A 174 1.99 21.85 -21.51
N GLN A 175 1.86 22.45 -22.69
CA GLN A 175 0.68 23.26 -23.04
C GLN A 175 -0.59 22.42 -23.03
N LEU A 176 -0.56 21.23 -23.64
CA LEU A 176 -1.69 20.29 -23.61
C LEU A 176 -2.04 19.85 -22.18
N LEU A 177 -1.03 19.54 -21.35
CA LEU A 177 -1.25 19.17 -19.95
C LEU A 177 -1.85 20.34 -19.16
N THR A 178 -1.37 21.57 -19.39
CA THR A 178 -1.90 22.77 -18.73
C THR A 178 -3.35 23.02 -19.13
N GLN A 179 -3.67 22.85 -20.42
CA GLN A 179 -5.04 22.92 -20.92
C GLN A 179 -5.92 21.86 -20.24
N PHE A 180 -5.47 20.60 -20.21
CA PHE A 180 -6.20 19.50 -19.59
C PHE A 180 -6.41 19.75 -18.08
N GLN A 181 -5.41 20.25 -17.37
CA GLN A 181 -5.54 20.63 -15.97
C GLN A 181 -6.56 21.76 -15.77
N SER A 182 -6.57 22.77 -16.65
CA SER A 182 -7.55 23.86 -16.58
C SER A 182 -8.97 23.36 -16.83
N GLU A 183 -9.17 22.46 -17.80
CA GLU A 183 -10.46 21.86 -18.12
C GLU A 183 -10.96 20.95 -16.98
N ALA A 184 -10.10 20.10 -16.44
CA ALA A 184 -10.43 19.25 -15.30
C ALA A 184 -10.75 20.05 -14.02
N LEU A 185 -10.04 21.17 -13.78
CA LEU A 185 -10.36 22.07 -12.67
C LEU A 185 -11.72 22.74 -12.86
N GLU A 186 -12.04 23.15 -14.09
CA GLU A 186 -13.34 23.76 -14.39
C GLU A 186 -14.48 22.74 -14.25
N GLU A 187 -14.29 21.50 -14.72
CA GLU A 187 -15.23 20.40 -14.52
C GLU A 187 -15.40 20.05 -13.03
N SER A 188 -14.29 20.01 -12.28
CA SER A 188 -14.33 19.78 -10.83
C SER A 188 -15.07 20.90 -10.09
N ARG A 189 -14.86 22.17 -10.47
CA ARG A 189 -15.60 23.31 -9.93
C ARG A 189 -17.09 23.20 -10.23
N SER A 190 -17.45 22.88 -11.47
CA SER A 190 -18.84 22.67 -11.88
C SER A 190 -19.50 21.53 -11.08
N THR A 191 -18.80 20.41 -10.89
CA THR A 191 -19.28 19.28 -10.10
C THR A 191 -19.44 19.64 -8.62
N LEU A 192 -18.50 20.39 -8.04
CA LEU A 192 -18.57 20.88 -6.67
C LEU A 192 -19.77 21.82 -6.48
N GLN A 193 -20.01 22.71 -7.45
CA GLN A 193 -21.18 23.58 -7.44
C GLN A 193 -22.48 22.76 -7.46
N HIS A 194 -22.57 21.75 -8.33
CA HIS A 194 -23.73 20.85 -8.37
C HIS A 194 -23.91 20.09 -7.05
N PHE A 195 -22.83 19.64 -6.39
CA PHE A 195 -22.92 19.00 -5.07
C PHE A 195 -23.36 19.97 -3.98
N ALA A 196 -22.89 21.22 -4.01
CA ALA A 196 -23.30 22.25 -3.07
C ALA A 196 -24.80 22.57 -3.23
N GLU A 197 -25.29 22.72 -4.46
CA GLU A 197 -26.71 22.90 -4.78
C GLU A 197 -27.55 21.70 -4.31
N TYR A 198 -27.09 20.47 -4.59
CA TYR A 198 -27.75 19.25 -4.13
C TYR A 198 -27.79 19.14 -2.59
N GLY A 199 -26.68 19.45 -1.91
CA GLY A 199 -26.61 19.44 -0.45
C GLY A 199 -27.54 20.46 0.19
N HIS A 200 -27.64 21.66 -0.40
CA HIS A 200 -28.59 22.68 0.06
C HIS A 200 -30.04 22.21 -0.08
N LYS A 201 -30.38 21.60 -1.22
CA LYS A 201 -31.70 21.02 -1.47
C LYS A 201 -32.05 19.90 -0.46
N GLN A 202 -31.11 19.00 -0.17
CA GLN A 202 -31.31 17.94 0.83
C GLN A 202 -31.51 18.51 2.24
N GLN A 203 -30.78 19.57 2.60
CA GLN A 203 -30.97 20.25 3.89
C GLN A 203 -32.36 20.89 4.01
N GLU A 204 -32.87 21.48 2.93
CA GLU A 204 -34.22 22.05 2.89
C GLU A 204 -35.30 20.96 3.00
N GLU A 205 -35.14 19.84 2.28
CA GLU A 205 -36.03 18.67 2.38
C GLU A 205 -36.06 18.07 3.80
N LEU A 206 -34.91 17.98 4.47
CA LEU A 206 -34.82 17.51 5.86
C LEU A 206 -35.50 18.46 6.85
N LEU A 207 -35.35 19.77 6.66
CA LEU A 207 -36.05 20.76 7.50
C LEU A 207 -37.58 20.63 7.35
N GLN A 208 -38.08 20.45 6.12
CA GLN A 208 -39.50 20.21 5.89
C GLN A 208 -40.00 18.90 6.53
N GLN A 209 -39.22 17.81 6.44
CA GLN A 209 -39.57 16.55 7.11
C GLN A 209 -39.58 16.68 8.63
N GLN A 210 -38.63 17.42 9.22
CA GLN A 210 -38.57 17.66 10.66
C GLN A 210 -39.80 18.44 11.14
N GLU A 211 -40.23 19.46 10.39
CA GLU A 211 -41.44 20.23 10.69
C GLU A 211 -42.70 19.34 10.65
N GLN A 212 -42.81 18.48 9.64
CA GLN A 212 -43.91 17.50 9.55
C GLN A 212 -43.89 16.50 10.71
N LEU A 213 -42.71 15.99 11.10
CA LEU A 213 -42.56 15.07 12.21
C LEU A 213 -42.97 15.71 13.54
N GLN A 214 -42.59 16.98 13.76
CA GLN A 214 -42.97 17.73 14.96
C GLN A 214 -44.49 17.91 15.05
N LYS A 215 -45.15 18.19 13.93
CA LYS A 215 -46.62 18.29 13.86
C LYS A 215 -47.30 16.94 14.17
N VAL A 216 -46.79 15.83 13.64
CA VAL A 216 -47.32 14.48 13.93
C VAL A 216 -47.09 14.11 15.39
N HIS A 217 -45.93 14.44 15.97
CA HIS A 217 -45.64 14.17 17.37
C HIS A 217 -46.58 14.93 18.32
N GLY A 218 -46.89 16.20 18.00
CA GLY A 218 -47.89 16.97 18.75
C GLY A 218 -49.26 16.31 18.77
N HIS A 219 -49.75 15.85 17.62
CA HIS A 219 -51.02 15.11 17.54
C HIS A 219 -50.99 13.77 18.30
N LEU A 220 -49.86 13.08 18.34
CA LEU A 220 -49.74 11.82 19.08
C LEU A 220 -49.79 12.04 20.60
N VAL A 221 -49.14 13.08 21.11
CA VAL A 221 -49.17 13.44 22.54
C VAL A 221 -50.60 13.79 22.97
N GLU A 222 -51.32 14.56 22.15
CA GLU A 222 -52.71 14.90 22.40
C GLU A 222 -53.63 13.66 22.43
N ASN A 223 -53.45 12.73 21.49
CA ASN A 223 -54.16 11.46 21.46
C ASN A 223 -53.81 10.57 22.66
N SER A 224 -52.55 10.54 23.09
CA SER A 224 -52.14 9.76 24.26
C SER A 224 -52.82 10.28 25.54
N ASN A 225 -52.89 11.60 25.72
CA ASN A 225 -53.54 12.20 26.88
C ASN A 225 -55.05 11.93 26.91
N SER A 226 -55.73 11.95 25.77
CA SER A 226 -57.17 11.63 25.71
C SER A 226 -57.45 10.14 25.99
N ILE A 227 -56.57 9.23 25.56
CA ILE A 227 -56.66 7.79 25.91
C ILE A 227 -56.43 7.57 27.41
N LEU A 228 -55.47 8.27 28.01
CA LEU A 228 -55.15 8.14 29.44
C LEU A 228 -56.34 8.58 30.31
N ALA A 229 -56.99 9.70 29.96
CA ALA A 229 -58.22 10.15 30.61
C ALA A 229 -59.38 9.14 30.46
N ALA A 230 -59.48 8.46 29.30
CA ALA A 230 -60.48 7.42 29.09
C ALA A 230 -60.22 6.14 29.91
N GLN A 231 -58.95 5.79 30.15
CA GLN A 231 -58.57 4.63 30.97
C GLN A 231 -58.85 4.85 32.47
N GLU A 232 -58.57 6.05 32.99
CA GLU A 232 -58.90 6.40 34.39
C GLU A 232 -60.42 6.31 34.66
N ALA A 233 -61.23 6.75 33.69
CA ALA A 233 -62.68 6.58 33.74
C ALA A 233 -63.14 5.10 33.70
N PHE A 234 -62.36 4.23 33.06
CA PHE A 234 -62.66 2.80 32.95
C PHE A 234 -62.34 2.02 34.23
N GLU A 235 -61.20 2.31 34.88
CA GLU A 235 -60.83 1.70 36.16
C GLU A 235 -61.84 2.01 37.26
N SER A 236 -62.28 3.28 37.36
CA SER A 236 -63.32 3.71 38.30
C SER A 236 -64.63 2.92 38.11
N LYS A 237 -65.03 2.69 36.85
CA LYS A 237 -66.24 1.94 36.53
C LYS A 237 -66.10 0.45 36.86
N GLN A 238 -64.94 -0.15 36.60
CA GLN A 238 -64.69 -1.56 36.89
C GLN A 238 -64.67 -1.85 38.39
N ALA A 239 -64.07 -0.98 39.20
CA ALA A 239 -64.06 -1.09 40.66
C ALA A 239 -65.48 -1.09 41.25
N SER A 240 -66.37 -0.23 40.72
CA SER A 240 -67.77 -0.18 41.16
C SER A 240 -68.57 -1.46 40.82
N MET A 241 -68.24 -2.14 39.72
CA MET A 241 -68.89 -3.37 39.29
C MET A 241 -68.49 -4.56 40.16
N PHE A 242 -67.22 -4.65 40.57
CA PHE A 242 -66.75 -5.73 41.44
C PHE A 242 -67.40 -5.70 42.83
N ILE A 243 -67.59 -4.51 43.41
CA ILE A 243 -68.28 -4.34 44.70
C ILE A 243 -69.74 -4.82 44.62
N ALA A 244 -70.42 -4.64 43.49
CA ALA A 244 -71.78 -5.11 43.31
C ALA A 244 -71.87 -6.65 43.20
N LEU A 245 -70.91 -7.29 42.52
CA LEU A 245 -70.85 -8.75 42.38
C LEU A 245 -70.59 -9.45 43.71
N GLU A 246 -69.71 -8.91 44.55
CA GLU A 246 -69.40 -9.49 45.86
C GLU A 246 -70.63 -9.50 46.79
N LYS A 247 -71.44 -8.43 46.78
CA LYS A 247 -72.71 -8.38 47.52
C LYS A 247 -73.75 -9.38 47.03
N LEU A 248 -73.80 -9.65 45.72
CA LEU A 248 -74.72 -10.63 45.14
C LEU A 248 -74.38 -12.06 45.61
N PHE A 249 -73.09 -12.42 45.59
CA PHE A 249 -72.64 -13.74 46.04
C PHE A 249 -72.90 -13.99 47.53
N ALA A 250 -72.71 -12.97 48.38
CA ALA A 250 -73.02 -13.08 49.80
C ALA A 250 -74.51 -13.34 50.05
N LEU A 251 -75.40 -12.69 49.31
CA LEU A 251 -76.85 -12.87 49.43
C LEU A 251 -77.28 -14.28 48.97
N GLN A 252 -76.73 -14.78 47.87
CA GLN A 252 -77.09 -16.08 47.32
C GLN A 252 -76.68 -17.25 48.23
N ASN A 253 -75.51 -17.15 48.87
CA ASN A 253 -75.05 -18.17 49.83
C ASN A 253 -75.91 -18.22 51.10
N ALA A 254 -76.40 -17.08 51.59
CA ALA A 254 -77.28 -17.04 52.76
C ALA A 254 -78.64 -17.74 52.50
N MET A 255 -79.25 -17.51 51.33
CA MET A 255 -80.54 -18.10 50.98
C MET A 255 -80.48 -19.63 50.80
N LEU A 256 -79.37 -20.15 50.27
CA LEU A 256 -79.19 -21.59 50.01
C LEU A 256 -79.08 -22.40 51.31
N LEU A 257 -78.50 -21.80 52.36
CA LEU A 257 -78.35 -22.44 53.68
C LEU A 257 -79.69 -22.54 54.42
N GLU A 258 -80.54 -21.51 54.35
CA GLU A 258 -81.86 -21.50 54.99
C GLU A 258 -82.80 -22.57 54.43
N SER A 259 -82.78 -22.84 53.12
CA SER A 259 -83.61 -23.87 52.49
C SER A 259 -83.30 -25.30 52.98
N ARG A 260 -82.03 -25.59 53.29
CA ARG A 260 -81.57 -26.94 53.66
C ARG A 260 -82.04 -27.35 55.06
N ILE A 261 -82.08 -26.42 55.99
CA ILE A 261 -82.55 -26.65 57.37
C ILE A 261 -84.05 -26.98 57.37
N ILE A 262 -84.85 -26.28 56.56
CA ILE A 262 -86.30 -26.52 56.44
C ILE A 262 -86.59 -27.94 55.92
N LYS A 263 -85.85 -28.41 54.91
CA LYS A 263 -86.03 -29.77 54.36
C LYS A 263 -85.70 -30.86 55.37
N ALA A 264 -84.64 -30.70 56.17
CA ALA A 264 -84.28 -31.65 57.21
C ALA A 264 -85.38 -31.76 58.29
N PHE A 265 -85.92 -30.62 58.72
CA PHE A 265 -86.98 -30.56 59.72
C PHE A 265 -88.25 -31.34 59.33
N ILE A 266 -88.69 -31.20 58.07
CA ILE A 266 -89.87 -31.92 57.55
C ILE A 266 -89.65 -33.45 57.56
N LEU A 267 -88.46 -33.90 57.17
CA LEU A 267 -88.12 -35.33 57.06
C LEU A 267 -88.12 -36.06 58.42
N TYR A 268 -87.55 -35.44 59.46
CA TYR A 268 -87.53 -36.05 60.79
C TYR A 268 -88.89 -36.05 61.47
N THR A 269 -89.70 -35.02 61.24
CA THR A 269 -91.09 -34.98 61.73
C THR A 269 -91.91 -36.14 61.16
N ALA A 270 -91.76 -36.42 59.85
CA ALA A 270 -92.39 -37.59 59.23
C ALA A 270 -91.86 -38.92 59.81
N SER A 271 -90.55 -39.01 60.08
CA SER A 271 -89.92 -40.22 60.64
C SER A 271 -90.41 -40.55 62.07
N ILE A 272 -90.63 -39.54 62.92
CA ILE A 272 -91.25 -39.71 64.25
C ILE A 272 -92.64 -40.31 64.12
N PHE A 273 -93.42 -39.83 63.15
CA PHE A 273 -94.78 -40.32 62.89
C PHE A 273 -94.79 -41.77 62.42
N ILE A 274 -93.84 -42.15 61.55
CA ILE A 274 -93.67 -43.53 61.09
C ILE A 274 -93.30 -44.46 62.26
N VAL A 275 -92.33 -44.07 63.10
CA VAL A 275 -91.95 -44.86 64.30
C VAL A 275 -93.14 -44.97 65.26
N TYR A 276 -93.93 -43.90 65.44
CA TYR A 276 -95.14 -43.93 66.26
C TYR A 276 -96.15 -44.96 65.75
N MET A 277 -96.42 -44.98 64.44
CA MET A 277 -97.33 -45.94 63.81
C MET A 277 -96.85 -47.39 63.97
N PHE A 278 -95.57 -47.68 63.70
CA PHE A 278 -95.02 -49.03 63.79
C PHE A 278 -94.93 -49.57 65.22
N THR A 279 -94.84 -48.69 66.21
CA THR A 279 -94.68 -49.09 67.62
C THR A 279 -96.01 -49.09 68.39
N SER A 280 -97.15 -48.83 67.72
CA SER A 280 -98.48 -48.74 68.33
C SER A 280 -99.08 -50.11 68.74
N THR A 281 -98.53 -51.21 68.24
CA THR A 281 -98.91 -52.58 68.61
C THR A 281 -98.33 -52.97 69.98
N LYS A 282 -99.13 -53.66 70.81
CA LYS A 282 -98.76 -54.06 72.19
C LYS A 282 -97.43 -54.83 72.28
N GLN A 283 -97.03 -55.48 71.19
CA GLN A 283 -95.81 -56.29 71.03
C GLN A 283 -94.48 -55.53 71.17
N THR A 284 -94.45 -54.20 70.97
CA THR A 284 -93.20 -53.44 70.73
C THR A 284 -92.99 -52.26 71.69
N TYR A 285 -93.74 -52.22 72.80
CA TYR A 285 -93.85 -51.03 73.66
C TYR A 285 -92.52 -50.61 74.33
N THR A 286 -91.70 -51.56 74.77
CA THR A 286 -90.43 -51.28 75.47
C THR A 286 -89.35 -50.67 74.58
N ILE A 287 -89.41 -50.91 73.26
CA ILE A 287 -88.39 -50.43 72.31
C ILE A 287 -88.67 -49.00 71.82
N ARG A 288 -89.90 -48.50 72.01
CA ARG A 288 -90.33 -47.16 71.60
C ARG A 288 -89.45 -46.03 72.13
N ALA A 289 -89.19 -46.04 73.44
CA ALA A 289 -88.40 -44.99 74.08
C ALA A 289 -86.94 -44.97 73.57
N ARG A 290 -86.37 -46.16 73.34
CA ARG A 290 -84.99 -46.30 72.86
C ARG A 290 -84.82 -45.80 71.42
N LEU A 291 -85.80 -46.06 70.54
CA LEU A 291 -85.80 -45.53 69.18
C LEU A 291 -85.98 -44.00 69.14
N TYR A 292 -86.82 -43.41 69.99
CA TYR A 292 -86.95 -41.95 70.02
C TYR A 292 -85.69 -41.23 70.51
N VAL A 293 -85.00 -41.76 71.53
CA VAL A 293 -83.71 -41.22 71.97
C VAL A 293 -82.69 -41.28 70.83
N GLY A 294 -82.63 -42.40 70.09
CA GLY A 294 -81.77 -42.54 68.91
C GLY A 294 -82.11 -41.53 67.80
N LEU A 295 -83.38 -41.34 67.48
CA LEU A 295 -83.82 -40.43 66.43
C LEU A 295 -83.50 -38.96 66.76
N VAL A 296 -83.71 -38.53 68.02
CA VAL A 296 -83.35 -37.19 68.47
C VAL A 296 -81.83 -36.97 68.43
N ALA A 297 -81.03 -37.96 68.83
CA ALA A 297 -79.58 -37.88 68.73
C ALA A 297 -79.12 -37.72 67.26
N THR A 298 -79.69 -38.49 66.33
CA THR A 298 -79.36 -38.35 64.89
C THR A 298 -79.74 -36.99 64.32
N PHE A 299 -80.88 -36.41 64.73
CA PHE A 299 -81.29 -35.08 64.33
C PHE A 299 -80.32 -34.00 64.80
N LEU A 300 -79.87 -34.06 66.06
CA LEU A 300 -78.89 -33.10 66.60
C LEU A 300 -77.55 -33.18 65.87
N VAL A 301 -77.09 -34.38 65.54
CA VAL A 301 -75.86 -34.58 64.72
C VAL A 301 -76.04 -34.00 63.32
N GLU A 302 -77.19 -34.21 62.67
CA GLU A 302 -77.44 -33.66 61.34
C GLU A 302 -77.47 -32.11 61.36
N VAL A 303 -78.14 -31.50 62.33
CA VAL A 303 -78.13 -30.03 62.49
C VAL A 303 -76.74 -29.50 62.82
N ALA A 304 -75.98 -30.19 63.67
CA ALA A 304 -74.61 -29.80 63.99
C ALA A 304 -73.70 -29.87 62.76
N THR A 305 -73.78 -30.94 61.94
CA THR A 305 -73.03 -31.03 60.68
C THR A 305 -73.47 -29.99 59.65
N LEU A 306 -74.73 -29.54 59.66
CA LEU A 306 -75.22 -28.46 58.81
C LEU A 306 -74.70 -27.07 59.23
N ARG A 307 -74.54 -26.83 60.54
CA ARG A 307 -74.17 -25.51 61.08
C ARG A 307 -72.67 -25.31 61.30
N LEU A 308 -71.93 -26.36 61.68
CA LEU A 308 -70.50 -26.29 62.00
C LEU A 308 -69.58 -26.66 60.83
N THR A 309 -70.09 -27.31 59.77
CA THR A 309 -69.24 -27.77 58.65
C THR A 309 -69.56 -27.02 57.36
N THR A 310 -68.83 -25.94 57.11
CA THR A 310 -68.83 -25.16 55.84
C THR A 310 -67.87 -25.79 54.81
N ASN A 311 -67.67 -27.11 54.86
CA ASN A 311 -66.85 -27.83 53.88
C ASN A 311 -67.75 -28.45 52.80
N SER A 312 -67.32 -28.34 51.54
CA SER A 312 -67.90 -28.85 50.28
C SER A 312 -69.25 -29.58 50.42
N ILE A 313 -70.29 -29.01 49.83
CA ILE A 313 -71.69 -29.50 49.82
C ILE A 313 -71.78 -31.03 49.57
N GLU A 314 -70.91 -31.54 48.72
CA GLU A 314 -70.85 -32.95 48.32
C GLU A 314 -70.46 -33.88 49.48
N ARG A 315 -69.42 -33.51 50.25
CA ARG A 315 -68.95 -34.28 51.41
C ARG A 315 -69.95 -34.23 52.57
N GLN A 316 -70.61 -33.09 52.74
CA GLN A 316 -71.68 -32.94 53.73
C GLN A 316 -72.88 -33.84 53.42
N THR A 317 -73.30 -33.90 52.15
CA THR A 317 -74.42 -34.75 51.73
C THR A 317 -74.08 -36.24 51.86
N TRP A 318 -72.84 -36.62 51.52
CA TRP A 318 -72.37 -38.00 51.69
C TRP A 318 -72.35 -38.43 53.17
N LEU A 319 -71.78 -37.61 54.06
CA LEU A 319 -71.74 -37.89 55.51
C LEU A 319 -73.14 -38.06 56.10
N ILE A 320 -74.06 -37.15 55.76
CA ILE A 320 -75.45 -37.20 56.23
C ILE A 320 -76.12 -38.51 55.80
N ASN A 321 -75.94 -38.92 54.55
CA ASN A 321 -76.57 -40.14 54.05
C ASN A 321 -76.04 -41.40 54.74
N VAL A 322 -74.74 -41.45 55.06
CA VAL A 322 -74.13 -42.56 55.82
C VAL A 322 -74.74 -42.67 57.22
N PHE A 323 -74.89 -41.54 57.93
CA PHE A 323 -75.50 -41.54 59.27
C PHE A 323 -76.97 -42.00 59.26
N ARG A 324 -77.74 -41.58 58.25
CA ARG A 324 -79.14 -42.02 58.09
C ARG A 324 -79.25 -43.53 57.82
N LEU A 325 -78.38 -44.07 56.96
CA LEU A 325 -78.35 -45.50 56.64
C LEU A 325 -78.03 -46.34 57.88
N LEU A 326 -77.00 -45.94 58.63
CA LEU A 326 -76.57 -46.64 59.85
C LEU A 326 -77.70 -46.72 60.88
N TYR A 327 -78.40 -45.60 61.11
CA TYR A 327 -79.55 -45.57 62.01
C TYR A 327 -80.70 -46.47 61.52
N GLY A 328 -81.01 -46.44 60.23
CA GLY A 328 -82.05 -47.28 59.63
C GLY A 328 -81.79 -48.78 59.84
N ILE A 329 -80.55 -49.23 59.67
CA ILE A 329 -80.15 -50.62 59.91
C ILE A 329 -80.31 -50.98 61.40
N LEU A 330 -79.82 -50.12 62.30
CA LEU A 330 -79.90 -50.36 63.74
C LEU A 330 -81.36 -50.43 64.22
N ALA A 331 -82.22 -49.54 63.72
CA ALA A 331 -83.64 -49.54 64.03
C ALA A 331 -84.33 -50.82 63.51
N SER A 332 -84.02 -51.26 62.29
CA SER A 332 -84.58 -52.49 61.72
C SER A 332 -84.19 -53.73 62.51
N ILE A 333 -82.92 -53.85 62.93
CA ILE A 333 -82.45 -54.95 63.79
C ILE A 333 -83.21 -54.95 65.13
N GLN A 334 -83.39 -53.78 65.74
CA GLN A 334 -84.14 -53.65 67.00
C GLN A 334 -85.61 -54.05 66.84
N PHE A 335 -86.26 -53.65 65.74
CA PHE A 335 -87.63 -54.08 65.43
C PHE A 335 -87.71 -55.60 65.21
N LEU A 336 -86.78 -56.20 64.47
CA LEU A 336 -86.78 -57.63 64.19
C LEU A 336 -86.59 -58.47 65.46
N HIS A 337 -85.69 -58.03 66.34
CA HIS A 337 -85.46 -58.66 67.65
C HIS A 337 -86.71 -58.59 68.54
N ALA A 338 -87.45 -57.46 68.50
CA ALA A 338 -88.71 -57.29 69.21
C ALA A 338 -89.76 -58.33 68.80
N ILE A 339 -89.91 -58.51 67.48
CA ILE A 339 -90.90 -59.42 66.92
C ILE A 339 -90.55 -60.87 67.26
N PHE A 340 -89.27 -61.25 67.19
CA PHE A 340 -88.87 -62.65 67.41
C PHE A 340 -88.91 -63.08 68.88
N THR A 341 -88.68 -62.17 69.83
CA THR A 341 -88.66 -62.50 71.28
C THR A 341 -90.06 -62.50 71.90
N TYR A 342 -91.10 -62.24 71.12
CA TYR A 342 -92.47 -62.22 71.63
C TYR A 342 -93.02 -63.65 71.76
N ARG A 343 -93.06 -64.15 73.01
CA ARG A 343 -93.72 -65.40 73.39
C ARG A 343 -95.08 -65.07 74.02
N ASP A 344 -96.14 -65.67 73.50
CA ASP A 344 -97.53 -65.31 73.79
C ASP A 344 -97.96 -65.78 75.20
N TYR A 345 -97.75 -64.91 76.20
CA TYR A 345 -98.06 -65.20 77.60
C TYR A 345 -99.58 -65.20 77.91
N GLU A 346 -100.42 -64.57 77.07
CA GLU A 346 -101.88 -64.55 77.26
C GLU A 346 -102.53 -65.91 76.94
N VAL A 347 -102.05 -66.61 75.90
CA VAL A 347 -102.56 -67.94 75.51
C VAL A 347 -102.20 -69.01 76.54
N LEU A 348 -100.98 -68.96 77.10
CA LEU A 348 -100.54 -69.92 78.12
C LEU A 348 -101.33 -69.77 79.42
N ASN A 349 -101.63 -68.52 79.82
CA ASN A 349 -102.41 -68.24 81.01
C ASN A 349 -103.87 -68.68 80.87
N HIS A 350 -104.49 -68.48 79.70
CA HIS A 350 -105.84 -68.99 79.42
C HIS A 350 -105.93 -70.52 79.43
N HIS A 351 -104.92 -71.21 78.90
CA HIS A 351 -104.89 -72.67 78.91
C HIS A 351 -104.73 -73.24 80.34
N LEU A 352 -104.02 -72.53 81.21
CA LEU A 352 -103.85 -72.89 82.62
C LEU A 352 -105.16 -72.70 83.41
N ILE A 353 -105.88 -71.61 83.16
CA ILE A 353 -107.17 -71.30 83.81
C ILE A 353 -108.28 -72.27 83.35
N LEU A 354 -108.35 -72.61 82.06
CA LEU A 354 -109.31 -73.59 81.55
C LEU A 354 -109.11 -74.98 82.15
N ASN A 355 -107.85 -75.42 82.29
CA ASN A 355 -107.52 -76.72 82.88
C ASN A 355 -107.85 -76.79 84.37
N LEU A 356 -107.68 -75.66 85.11
CA LEU A 356 -108.13 -75.55 86.50
C LEU A 356 -109.66 -75.56 86.62
N MET A 357 -110.37 -74.88 85.72
CA MET A 357 -111.83 -74.79 85.74
C MET A 357 -112.49 -76.13 85.47
N ASP A 358 -111.96 -76.92 84.53
CA ASP A 358 -112.48 -78.25 84.20
C ASP A 358 -112.29 -79.24 85.37
N LYS A 359 -111.13 -79.17 86.04
CA LYS A 359 -110.84 -79.98 87.24
C LYS A 359 -111.77 -79.66 88.41
N ILE A 360 -112.15 -78.39 88.60
CA ILE A 360 -113.11 -77.96 89.63
C ILE A 360 -114.54 -78.42 89.30
N ASN A 361 -114.94 -78.41 88.04
CA ASN A 361 -116.30 -78.78 87.63
C ASN A 361 -116.61 -80.27 87.83
N VAL A 362 -115.62 -81.15 87.62
CA VAL A 362 -115.72 -82.59 87.93
C VAL A 362 -115.89 -82.84 89.44
N MET A 363 -115.19 -82.07 90.28
CA MET A 363 -115.33 -82.16 91.74
C MET A 363 -116.70 -81.70 92.24
N GLN A 364 -117.26 -80.65 91.63
CA GLN A 364 -118.54 -80.08 92.06
C GLN A 364 -119.73 -80.98 91.69
N LYS A 365 -119.70 -81.64 90.53
CA LYS A 365 -120.75 -82.59 90.12
C LYS A 365 -120.80 -83.86 90.99
N THR A 366 -119.69 -84.21 91.64
CA THR A 366 -119.63 -85.31 92.60
C THR A 366 -120.23 -84.92 93.96
N ARG A 367 -120.33 -83.63 94.26
CA ARG A 367 -120.82 -83.08 95.54
C ARG A 367 -122.35 -82.89 95.60
N GLU A 368 -123.04 -82.80 94.46
CA GLU A 368 -124.49 -82.52 94.40
C GLU A 368 -125.40 -83.76 94.58
N LEU A 369 -124.86 -84.98 94.68
CA LEU A 369 -125.68 -86.22 94.75
C LEU A 369 -125.82 -86.87 96.14
N SER A 370 -125.37 -86.24 97.23
CA SER A 370 -125.38 -86.86 98.56
C SER A 370 -125.94 -85.94 99.67
N TRP A 371 -127.27 -85.92 99.82
CA TRP A 371 -127.99 -85.47 101.02
C TRP A 371 -129.16 -86.41 101.29
N GLU A 372 -128.99 -87.38 102.20
CA GLU A 372 -129.96 -88.26 102.93
C GLU A 372 -129.18 -89.54 103.37
N THR A 373 -128.86 -89.88 104.62
CA THR A 373 -129.34 -89.52 105.96
C THR A 373 -128.15 -89.28 106.91
N ASP A 374 -128.05 -88.01 107.31
CA ASP A 374 -127.44 -87.33 108.46
C ASP A 374 -126.00 -87.61 108.91
N SER A 375 -125.14 -87.02 108.07
CA SER A 375 -123.87 -86.33 108.32
C SER A 375 -122.72 -87.12 108.89
N ASP A 376 -122.47 -88.30 108.32
CA ASP A 376 -121.15 -88.92 108.36
C ASP A 376 -120.68 -89.20 106.94
N VAL A 377 -119.95 -88.23 106.38
CA VAL A 377 -118.97 -88.51 105.32
C VAL A 377 -117.68 -87.75 105.65
N ASP A 378 -116.83 -88.54 106.25
CA ASP A 378 -115.39 -88.50 106.41
C ASP A 378 -114.62 -87.86 105.23
N TRP A 379 -114.00 -86.71 105.48
CA TRP A 379 -113.05 -86.04 104.56
C TRP A 379 -111.59 -86.49 104.78
N SER A 380 -111.38 -87.68 105.33
CA SER A 380 -110.04 -88.26 105.54
C SER A 380 -109.43 -88.99 104.31
N SER A 381 -109.90 -88.70 103.08
CA SER A 381 -109.32 -89.27 101.83
C SER A 381 -108.66 -88.25 100.88
N TRP A 382 -108.59 -86.97 101.24
CA TRP A 382 -107.97 -85.91 100.40
C TRP A 382 -106.58 -85.47 100.88
N ILE A 383 -106.02 -86.20 101.84
CA ILE A 383 -104.62 -86.06 102.26
C ILE A 383 -103.90 -87.32 101.76
N GLN A 384 -102.88 -87.12 100.92
CA GLN A 384 -101.87 -88.09 100.48
C GLN A 384 -102.23 -89.02 99.29
N THR A 385 -102.14 -88.48 98.07
CA THR A 385 -101.48 -89.20 96.98
C THR A 385 -100.86 -88.16 96.03
N GLU A 386 -99.53 -88.21 95.88
CA GLU A 386 -98.64 -87.39 95.01
C GLU A 386 -98.37 -85.94 95.47
N LEU A 387 -97.23 -85.50 96.02
CA LEU A 387 -95.94 -86.05 96.49
C LEU A 387 -95.31 -87.24 95.75
N ALA A 388 -94.54 -86.91 94.70
CA ALA A 388 -93.21 -87.43 94.30
C ALA A 388 -92.84 -86.69 92.99
N GLU A 389 -91.65 -86.19 92.66
CA GLU A 389 -90.28 -86.38 93.15
C GLU A 389 -89.36 -85.36 92.44
N GLY A 390 -88.24 -84.98 93.07
CA GLY A 390 -87.03 -84.37 92.48
C GLY A 390 -87.15 -82.89 92.09
N GLY A 391 -86.62 -81.95 92.87
CA GLY A 391 -85.18 -81.81 93.17
C GLY A 391 -84.60 -80.82 92.14
N ASP A 392 -83.76 -79.86 92.47
CA ASP A 392 -83.03 -79.55 93.68
C ASP A 392 -82.39 -78.19 93.42
N ASN A 393 -82.03 -77.51 94.49
CA ASN A 393 -80.96 -76.50 94.55
C ASN A 393 -81.24 -75.09 93.99
N LEU A 394 -81.16 -74.08 94.87
CA LEU A 394 -79.91 -73.37 95.23
C LEU A 394 -79.49 -72.51 94.03
N GLU A 395 -79.26 -71.21 94.10
CA GLU A 395 -78.77 -70.39 95.18
C GLU A 395 -78.80 -68.96 94.61
N ASP A 396 -79.25 -68.01 95.41
CA ASP A 396 -79.20 -66.58 95.12
C ASP A 396 -78.00 -66.00 95.88
N PRO A 397 -77.14 -65.22 95.21
CA PRO A 397 -76.47 -64.14 95.92
C PRO A 397 -76.60 -62.80 95.17
N ASP A 398 -77.35 -61.91 95.81
CA ASP A 398 -77.11 -60.49 96.04
C ASP A 398 -75.85 -59.88 95.40
N PHE A 399 -76.08 -58.89 94.54
CA PHE A 399 -75.08 -57.92 94.14
C PHE A 399 -75.04 -56.75 95.15
N MET A 400 -73.86 -56.62 95.75
CA MET A 400 -73.41 -55.67 96.75
C MET A 400 -73.53 -54.17 96.36
N VAL A 401 -73.94 -53.37 97.35
CA VAL A 401 -73.57 -51.96 97.68
C VAL A 401 -72.03 -51.94 97.95
N PRO A 402 -71.21 -50.85 97.95
CA PRO A 402 -71.60 -49.48 98.32
C PRO A 402 -70.75 -48.34 97.64
N GLU A 403 -71.20 -47.07 97.69
CA GLU A 403 -70.66 -45.99 98.57
C GLU A 403 -69.40 -45.32 97.98
N GLU A 404 -69.46 -44.07 97.49
CA GLU A 404 -69.63 -42.79 98.21
C GLU A 404 -68.37 -42.39 99.00
N VAL A 405 -68.18 -41.07 99.14
CA VAL A 405 -67.27 -40.37 100.08
C VAL A 405 -65.80 -40.26 99.60
N ALA A 406 -65.11 -39.11 99.62
CA ALA A 406 -65.23 -37.87 100.39
C ALA A 406 -64.90 -36.67 99.48
N GLU A 407 -65.60 -35.53 99.49
CA GLU A 407 -65.82 -34.57 100.59
C GLU A 407 -64.53 -33.97 101.16
N ASN A 408 -64.32 -32.67 100.90
CA ASN A 408 -64.10 -31.58 101.88
C ASN A 408 -63.83 -30.27 101.11
N SER A 409 -64.76 -29.31 100.95
CA SER A 409 -65.40 -28.38 101.92
C SER A 409 -64.63 -27.05 102.06
N ILE A 410 -65.04 -25.95 101.37
CA ILE A 410 -66.06 -24.90 101.72
C ILE A 410 -65.46 -23.84 102.68
N THR A 411 -65.49 -22.52 102.40
CA THR A 411 -66.63 -21.63 102.75
C THR A 411 -66.57 -20.21 102.13
N ALA A 412 -67.62 -19.90 101.33
CA ALA A 412 -68.46 -18.68 101.22
C ALA A 412 -67.86 -17.29 100.86
N SER A 413 -68.54 -16.43 100.08
CA SER A 413 -69.92 -15.95 100.29
C SER A 413 -70.71 -15.56 99.01
N MET A 414 -71.97 -16.03 98.96
CA MET A 414 -73.27 -15.44 98.57
C MET A 414 -73.30 -14.07 97.81
N THR A 415 -74.23 -13.72 96.90
CA THR A 415 -75.62 -14.16 96.69
C THR A 415 -76.17 -13.66 95.34
N ARG A 416 -77.05 -14.48 94.75
CA ARG A 416 -78.03 -14.27 93.66
C ARG A 416 -78.93 -13.01 93.79
N LYS A 417 -79.45 -12.52 92.65
CA LYS A 417 -80.88 -12.16 92.51
C LYS A 417 -81.38 -12.16 91.07
N TYR A 418 -82.63 -12.61 90.91
CA TYR A 418 -83.43 -12.74 89.69
C TYR A 418 -84.44 -11.57 89.54
N ASP A 419 -84.83 -11.37 88.28
CA ASP A 419 -86.16 -11.09 87.71
C ASP A 419 -86.84 -9.69 87.64
N LEU A 420 -87.27 -9.43 86.39
CA LEU A 420 -88.55 -8.88 85.87
C LEU A 420 -88.94 -7.38 86.01
N ARG A 421 -88.98 -6.74 84.83
CA ARG A 421 -90.10 -6.01 84.17
C ARG A 421 -90.40 -4.52 84.47
N CYS A 422 -90.45 -3.78 83.35
CA CYS A 422 -91.40 -2.73 82.90
C CYS A 422 -91.13 -1.20 83.04
N ARG A 423 -91.30 -0.55 81.86
CA ARG A 423 -91.98 0.73 81.53
C ARG A 423 -91.25 2.10 81.68
N GLN A 424 -90.91 2.64 80.50
CA GLN A 424 -91.55 3.80 79.82
C GLN A 424 -91.53 5.19 80.49
N ARG A 425 -90.90 6.16 79.82
CA ARG A 425 -91.39 7.50 79.41
C ARG A 425 -90.31 8.10 78.49
N ARG A 426 -90.64 8.31 77.22
CA ARG A 426 -91.12 9.57 76.61
C ARG A 426 -90.06 10.66 76.63
#